data_AF-W4LSA2-F1
#
_entry.id   AF-W4LSA2-F1
#
_cell.length_a   1.000
_cell.length_b   1.000
_cell.length_c   1.000
_cell.angle_alpha   90.00
_cell.angle_beta   90.00
_cell.angle_gamma   90.00
#
_symmetry.space_group_name_H-M   'P 1'
#
loop_
_entity.id
_entity.type
_entity.pdbx_description
1 polymer ?
#
loop_
_entity_poly.entity_id
_entity_poly.type
_entity_poly.pdbx_seq_one_letter_code
_entity_poly.pdbx_strand_id
1 'polypeptide(L)'
;MNHELRLDVEAFLYREARLLDDRKFRDWLDLLTEDVRYWMPTRHNRMREGPDEQWEVEKELDVLGFFDETKSSLALRVERF
;
A
#
# COMPACT_ATOMS: atom_id res chain seq x y z
N MET A 1 14.13 -19.92 3.72
CA MET A 1 13.40 -19.07 2.76
C MET A 1 13.42 -19.78 1.42
N ASN A 2 12.28 -20.07 0.81
CA ASN A 2 12.25 -20.71 -0.52
C ASN A 2 12.73 -19.68 -1.56
N HIS A 3 13.83 -19.97 -2.25
CA HIS A 3 14.45 -19.04 -3.21
C HIS A 3 13.55 -18.77 -4.42
N GLU A 4 12.81 -19.76 -4.88
CA GLU A 4 11.87 -19.62 -6.00
C GLU A 4 10.71 -18.69 -5.63
N LEU A 5 10.10 -18.90 -4.46
CA LEU A 5 9.03 -18.03 -3.97
C LEU A 5 9.47 -16.56 -3.88
N ARG A 6 10.71 -16.31 -3.43
CA ARG A 6 11.24 -14.95 -3.36
C ARG A 6 11.33 -14.32 -4.76
N LEU A 7 11.87 -15.05 -5.74
CA LEU A 7 11.99 -14.56 -7.11
C LEU A 7 10.62 -14.28 -7.74
N ASP A 8 9.63 -15.14 -7.49
CA ASP A 8 8.27 -14.96 -7.99
C ASP A 8 7.59 -13.71 -7.39
N VAL A 9 7.77 -13.49 -6.08
CA VAL A 9 7.24 -12.29 -5.40
C VAL A 9 7.95 -11.04 -5.91
N GLU A 10 9.27 -11.06 -6.07
CA GLU A 10 10.03 -9.93 -6.63
C GLU A 10 9.54 -9.60 -8.06
N ALA A 11 9.39 -10.61 -8.91
CA ALA A 11 8.88 -10.44 -10.27
C ALA A 11 7.45 -9.87 -10.30
N PHE A 12 6.59 -10.32 -9.37
CA PHE A 12 5.24 -9.77 -9.21
C PHE A 12 5.27 -8.28 -8.85
N LEU A 13 6.05 -7.89 -7.83
CA LEU A 13 6.17 -6.50 -7.37
C LEU A 13 6.78 -5.59 -8.45
N TYR A 14 7.76 -6.07 -9.21
CA TYR A 14 8.32 -5.32 -10.34
C TYR A 14 7.32 -5.12 -11.47
N ARG A 15 6.46 -6.11 -11.74
CA ARG A 15 5.37 -5.97 -12.72
C ARG A 15 4.36 -4.93 -12.25
N GLU A 16 3.95 -4.98 -10.98
CA GLU A 16 3.02 -4.01 -10.40
C GLU A 16 3.56 -2.58 -10.51
N ALA A 17 4.80 -2.36 -10.09
CA ALA A 17 5.45 -1.04 -10.17
C ALA A 17 5.50 -0.50 -11.61
N ARG A 18 5.85 -1.35 -12.58
CA ARG A 18 5.88 -0.95 -14.00
C ARG A 18 4.51 -0.53 -14.52
N LEU A 19 3.43 -1.21 -14.14
CA LEU A 19 2.08 -0.82 -14.55
C LEU A 19 1.70 0.57 -14.01
N LEU A 20 2.05 0.85 -12.76
CA LEU A 20 1.83 2.17 -12.15
C LEU A 20 2.67 3.26 -12.82
N ASP A 21 3.95 3.00 -13.08
CA ASP A 21 4.86 3.94 -13.78
C ASP A 21 4.38 4.25 -15.20
N ASP A 22 3.92 3.24 -15.94
CA ASP A 22 3.37 3.36 -17.29
C ASP A 22 1.93 3.92 -17.31
N ARG A 23 1.34 4.25 -16.15
CA ARG A 23 -0.05 4.71 -15.98
C ARG A 23 -1.10 3.72 -16.50
N LYS A 24 -0.78 2.42 -16.53
CA LYS A 24 -1.71 1.34 -16.89
C LYS A 24 -2.58 0.93 -15.71
N PHE A 25 -3.40 1.88 -15.24
CA PHE A 25 -4.13 1.72 -13.98
C PHE A 25 -5.20 0.62 -14.00
N ARG A 26 -5.80 0.33 -15.16
CA ARG A 26 -6.77 -0.78 -15.30
C ARG A 26 -6.08 -2.14 -15.13
N ASP A 27 -4.98 -2.35 -15.83
CA ASP A 27 -4.17 -3.57 -15.70
C ASP A 27 -3.63 -3.73 -14.27
N TRP A 28 -3.30 -2.62 -13.61
CA TRP A 28 -2.91 -2.63 -12.19
C TRP A 28 -4.06 -3.04 -11.26
N LEU A 29 -5.27 -2.52 -11.47
CA LEU A 29 -6.46 -2.91 -10.68
C LEU A 29 -6.76 -4.40 -10.78
N ASP A 30 -6.51 -5.02 -11.94
CA ASP A 30 -6.70 -6.46 -12.16
C ASP A 30 -5.75 -7.32 -11.31
N LEU A 31 -4.62 -6.76 -10.83
CA LEU A 31 -3.72 -7.45 -9.90
C LEU A 31 -4.28 -7.53 -8.48
N LEU A 32 -5.21 -6.65 -8.11
CA LEU A 32 -5.75 -6.57 -6.76
C LEU A 32 -6.90 -7.54 -6.55
N THR A 33 -6.97 -8.11 -5.34
CA THR A 33 -8.11 -8.94 -4.94
C THR A 33 -9.36 -8.08 -4.69
N GLU A 34 -10.55 -8.67 -4.83
CA GLU A 34 -11.82 -7.96 -4.61
C GLU A 34 -11.98 -7.43 -3.17
N ASP A 35 -11.34 -8.08 -2.21
CA ASP A 35 -11.35 -7.74 -0.79
C ASP A 35 -10.19 -6.85 -0.35
N VAL A 36 -9.41 -6.29 -1.30
CA VAL A 36 -8.28 -5.42 -0.97
C VAL A 36 -8.73 -4.17 -0.20
N ARG A 37 -7.96 -3.85 0.84
CA ARG A 37 -7.97 -2.52 1.49
C ARG A 37 -6.69 -1.79 1.12
N TYR A 38 -6.80 -0.81 0.24
CA TYR A 38 -5.67 0.03 -0.15
C TYR A 38 -5.53 1.17 0.86
N TRP A 39 -4.64 0.97 1.83
CA TRP A 39 -4.47 1.88 2.96
C TRP A 39 -3.07 2.50 2.97
N MET A 40 -3.01 3.83 2.93
CA MET A 40 -1.79 4.61 3.01
C MET A 40 -1.92 5.67 4.13
N PRO A 41 -1.57 5.30 5.38
CA PRO A 41 -1.61 6.22 6.50
C PRO A 41 -0.58 7.33 6.38
N THR A 42 -0.87 8.49 6.97
CA THR A 42 0.14 9.55 7.12
C THR A 42 1.00 9.23 8.33
N ARG A 43 2.28 9.59 8.28
CA ARG A 43 3.18 9.50 9.44
C ARG A 43 3.34 10.86 10.09
N HIS A 44 3.25 10.91 11.40
CA HIS A 44 3.57 12.10 12.18
C HIS A 44 4.75 11.85 13.11
N ASN A 45 5.58 12.88 13.32
CA ASN A 45 6.64 12.82 14.30
C ASN A 45 6.03 13.01 15.69
N ARG A 46 6.10 11.96 16.50
CA ARG A 46 5.60 11.93 17.87
C ARG A 46 6.78 12.09 18.83
N MET A 47 6.58 12.86 19.89
CA MET A 47 7.51 12.86 21.01
C MET A 47 7.30 11.60 21.85
N ARG A 48 8.39 10.89 22.19
CA ARG A 48 8.31 9.76 23.10
C ARG A 48 7.74 10.19 24.45
N GLU A 49 6.87 9.36 25.02
CA GLU A 49 6.20 9.61 26.30
C GLU A 49 7.10 9.26 27.50
N GLY A 50 8.13 8.45 27.29
CA GLY A 50 9.08 8.08 28.34
C GLY A 50 10.38 7.44 27.83
N PRO A 51 11.41 7.34 28.71
CA PRO A 51 12.71 6.77 28.35
C PRO A 51 12.65 5.27 28.03
N ASP A 52 11.69 4.55 28.61
CA ASP A 52 11.50 3.10 28.42
C ASP A 52 10.49 2.76 27.31
N GLU A 53 9.97 3.76 26.58
CA GLU A 53 9.00 3.53 25.50
C GLU A 53 9.66 2.76 24.34
N GLN A 54 9.07 1.61 23.99
CA GLN A 54 9.46 0.85 22.81
C GLN A 54 8.90 1.49 21.54
N TRP A 55 9.62 1.34 20.44
CA TRP A 55 9.16 1.85 19.16
C TRP A 55 8.01 1.00 18.63
N GLU A 56 6.86 1.64 18.44
CA GLU A 56 5.65 1.07 17.85
C GLU A 56 5.24 1.93 16.67
N VAL A 57 5.15 1.30 15.49
CA VAL A 57 4.90 1.99 14.22
C VAL A 57 3.51 2.61 14.21
N GLU A 58 2.53 1.93 14.79
CA GLU A 58 1.12 2.30 14.84
C GLU A 58 0.88 3.65 15.52
N LYS A 59 1.67 3.94 16.56
CA LYS A 59 1.57 5.22 17.27
C LYS A 59 2.02 6.41 16.43
N GLU A 60 2.74 6.18 15.32
CA GLU A 60 3.17 7.23 14.38
C GLU A 60 2.21 7.37 13.19
N LEU A 61 1.24 6.47 13.05
CA LEU A 61 0.31 6.45 11.92
C LEU A 61 -0.95 7.24 12.27
N ASP A 62 -1.34 8.18 11.40
CA ASP A 62 -2.66 8.78 11.45
C ASP A 62 -3.68 7.82 10.81
N VAL A 63 -4.80 7.64 11.52
CA VAL A 63 -5.91 6.80 11.07
C VAL A 63 -6.60 7.43 9.85
N LEU A 64 -6.58 8.76 9.73
CA LEU A 64 -7.14 9.52 8.60
C LEU A 64 -6.23 9.51 7.36
N GLY A 65 -5.57 8.36 7.08
CA GLY A 65 -4.60 8.18 6.01
C GLY A 65 -4.99 8.82 4.67
N PHE A 66 -3.99 9.15 3.84
CA PHE A 66 -4.21 9.71 2.50
C PHE A 66 -5.10 8.82 1.64
N PHE A 67 -5.02 7.50 1.84
CA PHE A 67 -5.87 6.52 1.20
C PHE A 67 -6.40 5.54 2.24
N ASP A 68 -7.71 5.34 2.23
CA ASP A 68 -8.39 4.20 2.83
C ASP A 68 -9.50 3.79 1.85
N GLU A 69 -9.11 2.97 0.88
CA GLU A 69 -9.90 2.70 -0.32
C GLU A 69 -10.17 1.21 -0.51
N THR A 70 -11.34 0.90 -1.05
CA THR A 70 -11.68 -0.46 -1.53
C THR A 70 -11.34 -0.57 -3.01
N LYS A 71 -11.30 -1.79 -3.57
CA LYS A 71 -11.15 -1.97 -5.01
C LYS A 71 -12.18 -1.15 -5.81
N SER A 72 -13.43 -1.10 -5.34
CA SER A 72 -14.50 -0.33 -5.97
C SER A 72 -14.25 1.18 -5.94
N SER A 73 -13.75 1.74 -4.83
CA SER A 73 -13.45 3.18 -4.78
C SER A 73 -12.22 3.53 -5.63
N LEU A 74 -11.20 2.66 -5.64
CA LEU A 74 -10.05 2.79 -6.53
C LEU A 74 -10.45 2.73 -8.01
N ALA A 75 -11.37 1.86 -8.39
CA ALA A 75 -11.87 1.78 -9.75
C ALA A 75 -12.50 3.11 -10.21
N LEU A 76 -13.35 3.72 -9.37
CA LEU A 76 -13.93 5.05 -9.64
C LEU A 76 -12.85 6.14 -9.75
N ARG A 77 -11.74 6.00 -9.03
CA ARG A 77 -10.61 6.92 -9.11
C ARG A 77 -9.87 6.76 -10.43
N VAL A 78 -9.58 5.53 -10.83
CA VAL A 78 -8.91 5.20 -12.10
C VAL A 78 -9.72 5.67 -13.31
N GLU A 79 -11.06 5.61 -13.25
CA GLU A 79 -11.92 6.14 -14.31
C GLU A 79 -11.84 7.67 -14.50
N ARG A 80 -11.36 8.40 -13.49
CA ARG A 80 -11.25 9.87 -13.51
C ARG A 80 -9.89 10.37 -14.02
N PHE A 81 -8.93 9.48 -14.24
CA PHE A 81 -7.59 9.78 -14.78
C PHE A 81 -7.48 9.37 -16.25
#